data_AF-A0A3Q3MH73-F1
#
_entry.id   AF-A0A3Q3MH73-F1
#
_cell.length_a   1.000
_cell.length_b   1.000
_cell.length_c   1.000
_cell.angle_alpha   90.00
_cell.angle_beta   90.00
_cell.angle_gamma   90.00
#
_symmetry.space_group_name_H-M   'P 1'
#
loop_
_entity.id
_entity.type
_entity.pdbx_description
1 polymer ?
#
loop_
_entity_poly.entity_id
_entity_poly.type
_entity_poly.pdbx_seq_one_letter_code
_entity_poly.pdbx_strand_id
1 'polypeptide(L)'
;MAVYQTYINAMNDKIRKAININNPFVFKHISNLKSMDHFDDIGPSVVMASPGMMQSGLSRELFESWCTDKRNGVIIAGYCVEGTLAKHIMTEPDEIATMSGQKLPLKMSVDYISFSAHTDYQQTSEFIRALKPPHVILVHGEQNEMARLKAALIREYEDNDEVDIEVHNPRNTEAVTLNFRGEKLAKVMGSLTDRKCVQGQRVSGILIKRNFNYHIVTPSDLSNYTDLSMGTVTQTQAIPYTGPISLLVSQLRSLAGDVEQVEGTEKITIRIFKSITLVHEAGMVLLEWIANPLNDMYADVVTTVVLEVQSNPNAQKCKKTEEGVNVKRLGLMLHDMFGDDCVNFKDGQNLSVTVDGVTVLIDTETKVSTK
;
A
#
# COMPACT_ATOMS: atom_id res chain seq x y z
N MET A 1 -23.60 -39.85 6.65
CA MET A 1 -23.79 -40.07 5.20
C MET A 1 -24.53 -38.93 4.50
N ALA A 2 -25.51 -38.26 5.14
CA ALA A 2 -26.26 -37.16 4.53
C ALA A 2 -25.39 -36.07 3.89
N VAL A 3 -24.32 -35.64 4.56
CA VAL A 3 -23.36 -34.65 4.03
C VAL A 3 -22.76 -35.09 2.68
N TYR A 4 -22.36 -36.36 2.54
CA TYR A 4 -21.84 -36.89 1.26
C TYR A 4 -22.89 -36.84 0.15
N GLN A 5 -24.16 -37.04 0.47
CA GLN A 5 -25.26 -36.94 -0.51
C GLN A 5 -25.64 -35.50 -0.82
N THR A 6 -25.40 -34.54 0.08
CA THR A 6 -25.67 -33.12 -0.19
C THR A 6 -24.61 -32.50 -1.11
N TYR A 7 -23.33 -32.81 -0.88
CA TYR A 7 -22.21 -32.21 -1.62
C TYR A 7 -21.76 -33.04 -2.84
N ILE A 8 -22.72 -33.54 -3.62
CA ILE A 8 -22.44 -34.31 -4.86
C ILE A 8 -21.74 -33.46 -5.91
N ASN A 9 -22.00 -32.14 -5.92
CA ASN A 9 -21.35 -31.20 -6.83
C ASN A 9 -19.81 -31.21 -6.69
N ALA A 10 -19.28 -31.49 -5.48
CA ALA A 10 -17.85 -31.59 -5.22
C ALA A 10 -17.24 -32.95 -5.63
N MET A 11 -18.04 -33.92 -6.07
CA MET A 11 -17.56 -35.24 -6.50
C MET A 11 -17.19 -35.26 -7.99
N ASN A 12 -16.51 -36.32 -8.43
CA ASN A 12 -16.13 -36.47 -9.84
C ASN A 12 -17.35 -36.66 -10.77
N ASP A 13 -17.13 -36.47 -12.07
CA ASP A 13 -18.18 -36.59 -13.08
C ASP A 13 -18.89 -37.94 -13.11
N LYS A 14 -18.16 -39.01 -12.76
CA LYS A 14 -18.72 -40.37 -12.74
C LYS A 14 -19.83 -40.48 -11.70
N ILE A 15 -19.61 -40.00 -10.48
CA ILE A 15 -20.61 -40.03 -9.41
C ILE A 15 -21.74 -39.04 -9.70
N ARG A 16 -21.42 -37.84 -10.22
CA ARG A 16 -22.43 -36.84 -10.63
C ARG A 16 -23.39 -37.38 -11.68
N LYS A 17 -22.93 -38.22 -12.61
CA LYS A 17 -23.80 -38.86 -13.62
C LYS A 17 -24.56 -40.07 -13.04
N ALA A 18 -23.90 -40.88 -12.22
CA ALA A 18 -24.48 -42.09 -11.66
C ALA A 18 -25.66 -41.80 -10.73
N ILE A 19 -25.63 -40.69 -9.98
CA ILE A 19 -26.66 -40.35 -8.98
C ILE A 19 -28.07 -40.27 -9.57
N ASN A 20 -28.21 -39.85 -10.83
CA ASN A 20 -29.50 -39.71 -11.51
C ASN A 20 -30.17 -41.05 -11.79
N ILE A 21 -29.39 -42.14 -11.80
CA ILE A 21 -29.86 -43.50 -12.07
C ILE A 21 -29.92 -44.29 -10.76
N ASN A 22 -28.83 -44.28 -9.99
CA ASN A 22 -28.73 -44.98 -8.72
C ASN A 22 -27.71 -44.28 -7.81
N ASN A 23 -28.13 -43.91 -6.60
CA ASN A 23 -27.27 -43.23 -5.65
C ASN A 23 -26.30 -44.22 -4.98
N PRO A 24 -24.97 -44.14 -5.23
CA PRO A 24 -24.00 -45.08 -4.70
C PRO A 24 -23.78 -44.95 -3.18
N PHE A 25 -24.25 -43.87 -2.56
CA PHE A 25 -24.21 -43.67 -1.10
C PHE A 25 -25.44 -44.25 -0.38
N VAL A 26 -26.39 -44.82 -1.12
CA VAL A 26 -27.49 -45.63 -0.57
C VAL A 26 -27.08 -47.09 -0.73
N PHE A 27 -26.38 -47.60 0.29
CA PHE A 27 -25.81 -48.94 0.25
C PHE A 27 -26.89 -50.02 0.39
N LYS A 28 -26.77 -51.10 -0.40
CA LYS A 28 -27.69 -52.25 -0.36
C LYS A 28 -27.31 -53.31 0.68
N HIS A 29 -26.02 -53.45 0.95
CA HIS A 29 -25.45 -54.52 1.78
C HIS A 29 -24.62 -54.00 2.95
N ILE A 30 -24.64 -52.69 3.20
CA ILE A 30 -23.92 -52.06 4.31
C ILE A 30 -24.96 -51.44 5.23
N SER A 31 -24.97 -51.88 6.48
CA SER A 31 -25.81 -51.34 7.56
C SER A 31 -24.96 -50.50 8.51
N ASN A 32 -25.57 -49.50 9.13
CA ASN A 32 -24.90 -48.70 10.15
C ASN A 32 -24.98 -49.41 11.50
N LEU A 33 -23.85 -49.50 12.20
CA LEU A 33 -23.78 -49.99 13.57
C LEU A 33 -23.58 -48.80 14.53
N LYS A 34 -24.44 -48.66 15.55
CA LYS A 34 -24.39 -47.54 16.50
C LYS A 34 -23.49 -47.80 17.71
N SER A 35 -23.56 -49.01 18.28
CA SER A 35 -22.73 -49.49 19.38
C SER A 35 -22.57 -51.00 19.28
N MET A 36 -21.61 -51.56 20.03
CA MET A 36 -21.39 -53.00 20.09
C MET A 36 -22.61 -53.75 20.64
N ASP A 37 -23.42 -53.12 21.50
CA ASP A 37 -24.61 -53.75 22.10
C ASP A 37 -25.69 -54.12 21.07
N HIS A 38 -25.62 -53.54 19.88
CA HIS A 38 -26.52 -53.81 18.77
C HIS A 38 -25.93 -54.80 17.75
N PHE A 39 -24.82 -55.44 18.08
CA PHE A 39 -24.11 -56.38 17.23
C PHE A 39 -23.98 -57.73 17.92
N ASP A 40 -24.62 -58.74 17.35
CA ASP A 40 -24.41 -60.13 17.74
C ASP A 40 -23.23 -60.69 16.94
N ASP A 41 -22.10 -60.97 17.63
CA ASP A 41 -20.88 -61.51 17.02
C ASP A 41 -21.03 -63.01 16.71
N ILE A 42 -21.89 -63.33 15.74
CA ILE A 42 -22.23 -64.69 15.33
C ILE A 42 -21.81 -64.92 13.87
N GLY A 43 -20.75 -65.71 13.69
CA GLY A 43 -20.25 -66.10 12.37
C GLY A 43 -19.37 -65.03 11.69
N PRO A 44 -18.95 -65.26 10.43
CA PRO A 44 -18.06 -64.34 9.73
C PRO A 44 -18.76 -62.99 9.44
N SER A 45 -18.11 -61.89 9.80
CA SER A 45 -18.59 -60.53 9.55
C SER A 45 -17.45 -59.60 9.13
N VAL A 46 -17.80 -58.45 8.53
CA VAL A 46 -16.84 -57.39 8.19
C VAL A 46 -17.32 -56.10 8.85
N VAL A 47 -16.52 -55.56 9.76
CA VAL A 47 -16.86 -54.34 10.51
C VAL A 47 -15.85 -53.23 10.18
N MET A 48 -16.35 -52.13 9.63
CA MET A 48 -15.58 -50.91 9.43
C MET A 48 -15.81 -49.97 10.62
N ALA A 49 -14.82 -49.87 11.51
CA ALA A 49 -14.93 -49.08 12.74
C ALA A 49 -13.91 -47.94 12.77
N SER A 50 -14.26 -46.86 13.47
CA SER A 50 -13.39 -45.71 13.75
C SER A 50 -12.81 -45.79 15.18
N PRO A 51 -11.72 -45.07 15.46
CA PRO A 51 -10.80 -44.36 14.56
C PRO A 51 -9.82 -45.31 13.83
N GLY A 52 -9.37 -44.93 12.63
CA GLY A 52 -8.54 -45.81 11.79
C GLY A 52 -7.16 -46.18 12.36
N MET A 53 -6.64 -45.42 13.33
CA MET A 53 -5.35 -45.71 13.99
C MET A 53 -5.51 -46.47 15.33
N MET A 54 -6.74 -46.82 15.71
CA MET A 54 -7.06 -47.75 16.81
C MET A 54 -6.54 -47.32 18.19
N GLN A 55 -6.47 -46.01 18.45
CA GLN A 55 -6.02 -45.49 19.73
C GLN A 55 -7.05 -45.73 20.86
N SER A 56 -8.34 -45.68 20.54
CA SER A 56 -9.46 -45.88 21.47
C SER A 56 -10.76 -46.17 20.70
N GLY A 57 -11.88 -46.35 21.41
CA GLY A 57 -13.20 -46.49 20.80
C GLY A 57 -13.45 -47.83 20.13
N LEU A 58 -14.49 -47.89 19.28
CA LEU A 58 -15.04 -49.15 18.76
C LEU A 58 -14.01 -49.99 17.98
N SER A 59 -13.16 -49.36 17.16
CA SER A 59 -12.10 -50.08 16.44
C SER A 59 -11.09 -50.77 17.38
N ARG A 60 -10.81 -50.15 18.54
CA ARG A 60 -9.90 -50.69 19.55
C ARG A 60 -10.55 -51.83 20.33
N GLU A 61 -11.81 -51.66 20.73
CA GLU A 61 -12.58 -52.69 21.44
C GLU A 61 -12.78 -53.96 20.60
N LEU A 62 -13.13 -53.80 19.32
CA LEU A 62 -13.23 -54.91 18.36
C LEU A 62 -11.89 -55.64 18.20
N PHE A 63 -10.80 -54.88 18.07
CA PHE A 63 -9.48 -55.46 17.92
C PHE A 63 -9.05 -56.25 19.16
N GLU A 64 -9.21 -55.69 20.36
CA GLU A 64 -8.88 -56.41 21.59
C GLU A 64 -9.71 -57.70 21.74
N SER A 65 -10.99 -57.67 21.33
CA SER A 65 -11.87 -58.85 21.34
C SER A 65 -11.45 -59.92 20.33
N TRP A 66 -10.91 -59.52 19.18
CA TRP A 66 -10.64 -60.42 18.05
C TRP A 66 -9.17 -60.83 17.89
N CYS A 67 -8.22 -60.10 18.50
CA CYS A 67 -6.78 -60.28 18.25
C CYS A 67 -6.21 -61.64 18.64
N THR A 68 -6.87 -62.36 19.56
CA THR A 68 -6.39 -63.64 20.08
C THR A 68 -6.79 -64.85 19.21
N ASP A 69 -7.67 -64.68 18.23
CA ASP A 69 -8.09 -65.74 17.30
C ASP A 69 -7.43 -65.57 15.93
N LYS A 70 -6.72 -66.60 15.48
CA LYS A 70 -6.01 -66.65 14.20
C LYS A 70 -6.91 -66.66 12.97
N ARG A 71 -8.22 -66.88 13.13
CA ARG A 71 -9.19 -66.83 12.03
C ARG A 71 -9.60 -65.40 11.68
N ASN A 72 -9.36 -64.47 12.60
CA ASN A 72 -9.65 -63.06 12.40
C ASN A 72 -8.51 -62.38 11.65
N GLY A 73 -8.81 -61.24 11.04
CA GLY A 73 -7.83 -60.41 10.34
C GLY A 73 -8.18 -58.94 10.44
N VAL A 74 -7.17 -58.08 10.45
CA VAL A 74 -7.31 -56.63 10.45
C VAL A 74 -6.65 -56.07 9.21
N ILE A 75 -7.40 -55.26 8.47
CA ILE A 75 -6.92 -54.57 7.27
C ILE A 75 -6.73 -53.10 7.61
N ILE A 76 -5.48 -52.65 7.57
CA ILE A 76 -5.15 -51.25 7.76
C ILE A 76 -5.12 -50.55 6.40
N ALA A 77 -6.15 -49.73 6.16
CA ALA A 77 -6.39 -49.10 4.87
C ALA A 77 -5.78 -47.70 4.69
N GLY A 78 -5.22 -47.11 5.75
CA GLY A 78 -4.72 -45.73 5.74
C GLY A 78 -3.34 -45.57 6.36
N TYR A 79 -2.70 -44.43 6.10
CA TYR A 79 -1.40 -44.10 6.68
C TYR A 79 -1.48 -44.07 8.22
N CYS A 80 -0.50 -44.69 8.87
CA CYS A 80 -0.42 -44.79 10.33
C CYS A 80 0.74 -43.96 10.85
N VAL A 81 0.43 -43.05 11.78
CA VAL A 81 1.42 -42.18 12.42
C VAL A 81 2.19 -42.97 13.48
N GLU A 82 3.48 -42.65 13.64
CA GLU A 82 4.31 -43.20 14.71
C GLU A 82 3.70 -43.00 16.09
N GLY A 83 3.87 -43.99 16.96
CA GLY A 83 3.25 -44.01 18.29
C GLY A 83 1.77 -44.42 18.33
N THR A 84 1.22 -44.90 17.23
CA THR A 84 -0.14 -45.47 17.18
C THR A 84 -0.17 -46.99 17.29
N LEU A 85 -1.26 -47.55 17.83
CA LEU A 85 -1.44 -49.00 17.85
C LEU A 85 -1.38 -49.58 16.43
N ALA A 86 -2.06 -48.95 15.47
CA ALA A 86 -2.06 -49.40 14.09
C ALA A 86 -0.65 -49.44 13.48
N LYS A 87 0.24 -48.50 13.83
CA LYS A 87 1.65 -48.55 13.40
C LYS A 87 2.44 -49.63 14.14
N HIS A 88 2.17 -49.85 15.43
CA HIS A 88 2.84 -50.86 16.23
C HIS A 88 2.53 -52.29 15.76
N ILE A 89 1.27 -52.60 15.44
CA ILE A 89 0.89 -53.96 15.02
C ILE A 89 1.46 -54.35 13.64
N MET A 90 1.84 -53.37 12.82
CA MET A 90 2.54 -53.62 11.54
C MET A 90 3.94 -54.21 11.73
N THR A 91 4.53 -54.10 12.92
CA THR A 91 5.81 -54.76 13.23
C THR A 91 5.61 -56.19 13.72
N GLU A 92 4.38 -56.71 13.68
CA GLU A 92 3.99 -58.06 14.10
C GLU A 92 4.51 -58.45 15.51
N PRO A 93 4.15 -57.69 16.56
CA PRO A 93 4.55 -58.02 17.93
C PRO A 93 3.85 -59.30 18.43
N ASP A 94 4.51 -60.08 19.29
CA ASP A 94 3.92 -61.29 19.90
C ASP A 94 2.72 -60.97 20.82
N GLU A 95 2.78 -59.83 21.51
CA GLU A 95 1.77 -59.37 22.46
C GLU A 95 1.44 -57.88 22.24
N ILE A 96 0.18 -57.52 22.46
CA ILE A 96 -0.31 -56.14 22.47
C ILE A 96 -0.83 -55.76 23.86
N ALA A 97 -0.68 -54.49 24.24
CA ALA A 97 -1.25 -53.96 25.48
C ALA A 97 -2.68 -53.46 25.24
N THR A 98 -3.62 -53.90 26.08
CA THR A 98 -5.00 -53.43 26.09
C THR A 98 -5.11 -52.02 26.68
N MET A 99 -6.24 -51.36 26.50
CA MET A 99 -6.53 -50.09 27.19
C MET A 99 -6.55 -50.23 28.72
N SER A 100 -6.87 -51.41 29.25
CA SER A 100 -6.82 -51.72 30.68
C SER A 100 -5.43 -52.08 31.20
N GLY A 101 -4.41 -52.14 30.31
CA GLY A 101 -3.03 -52.47 30.64
C GLY A 101 -2.72 -53.97 30.70
N GLN A 102 -3.67 -54.84 30.35
CA GLN A 102 -3.44 -56.27 30.20
C GLN A 102 -2.68 -56.55 28.90
N LYS A 103 -1.97 -57.67 28.83
CA LYS A 103 -1.30 -58.12 27.60
C LYS A 103 -2.11 -59.23 26.95
N LEU A 104 -2.39 -59.08 25.65
CA LEU A 104 -3.06 -60.09 24.84
C LEU A 104 -2.13 -60.60 23.74
N PRO A 105 -2.11 -61.91 23.45
CA PRO A 105 -1.32 -62.44 22.34
C PRO A 105 -1.93 -62.03 20.99
N LEU A 106 -1.12 -61.52 20.08
CA LEU A 106 -1.54 -61.17 18.72
C LEU A 106 -1.44 -62.42 17.82
N LYS A 107 -2.59 -62.99 17.46
CA LYS A 107 -2.67 -64.18 16.59
C LYS A 107 -3.42 -63.93 15.28
N MET A 108 -4.22 -62.88 15.22
CA MET A 108 -4.95 -62.50 14.01
C MET A 108 -4.00 -62.02 12.90
N SER A 109 -4.40 -62.11 11.62
CA SER A 109 -3.60 -61.57 10.53
C SER A 109 -3.64 -60.04 10.50
N VAL A 110 -2.52 -59.41 10.13
CA VAL A 110 -2.41 -57.95 10.00
C VAL A 110 -1.97 -57.64 8.57
N ASP A 111 -2.87 -57.04 7.78
CA ASP A 111 -2.61 -56.72 6.38
C ASP A 111 -2.66 -55.20 6.16
N TYR A 112 -1.63 -54.63 5.52
CA TYR A 112 -1.59 -53.22 5.15
C TYR A 112 -1.88 -53.04 3.65
N ILE A 113 -3.03 -52.44 3.33
CA ILE A 113 -3.45 -52.17 1.96
C ILE A 113 -3.77 -50.69 1.85
N SER A 114 -2.82 -49.90 1.36
CA SER A 114 -2.97 -48.45 1.32
C SER A 114 -4.06 -48.01 0.33
N PHE A 115 -5.11 -47.39 0.87
CA PHE A 115 -6.09 -46.57 0.14
C PHE A 115 -5.92 -45.09 0.48
N SER A 116 -4.72 -44.70 0.93
CA SER A 116 -4.39 -43.30 1.13
C SER A 116 -4.46 -42.57 -0.22
N ALA A 117 -5.35 -41.59 -0.32
CA ALA A 117 -5.48 -40.72 -1.48
C ALA A 117 -4.36 -39.66 -1.52
N HIS A 118 -3.10 -40.10 -1.39
CA HIS A 118 -1.91 -39.28 -1.54
C HIS A 118 -1.32 -39.48 -2.94
N THR A 119 -0.64 -38.45 -3.43
CA THR A 119 0.10 -38.54 -4.68
C THR A 119 1.38 -39.35 -4.47
N ASP A 120 1.74 -40.15 -5.47
CA ASP A 120 3.06 -40.78 -5.51
C ASP A 120 4.13 -39.81 -6.05
N TYR A 121 5.37 -40.29 -6.15
CA TYR A 121 6.47 -39.49 -6.70
C TYR A 121 6.21 -39.05 -8.15
N GLN A 122 5.68 -39.95 -8.98
CA GLN A 122 5.46 -39.66 -10.40
C GLN A 122 4.42 -38.56 -10.60
N GLN A 123 3.30 -38.66 -9.88
CA GLN A 123 2.23 -37.65 -9.90
C GLN A 123 2.71 -36.32 -9.32
N THR A 124 3.49 -36.34 -8.25
CA THR A 124 4.03 -35.12 -7.62
C THR A 124 5.05 -34.43 -8.54
N SER A 125 5.97 -35.19 -9.14
CA SER A 125 6.94 -34.70 -10.13
C SER A 125 6.24 -34.14 -11.37
N GLU A 126 5.22 -34.84 -11.89
CA GLU A 126 4.42 -34.35 -13.03
C GLU A 126 3.71 -33.03 -12.71
N PHE A 127 3.14 -32.89 -11.51
CA PHE A 127 2.49 -31.67 -11.06
C PHE A 127 3.47 -30.49 -10.98
N ILE A 128 4.67 -30.71 -10.43
CA ILE A 128 5.72 -29.68 -10.36
C ILE A 128 6.22 -29.32 -11.76
N ARG A 129 6.40 -30.31 -12.64
CA ARG A 129 6.82 -30.10 -14.03
C ARG A 129 5.81 -29.30 -14.85
N ALA A 130 4.52 -29.46 -14.58
CA ALA A 130 3.46 -28.70 -15.25
C ALA A 130 3.44 -27.22 -14.81
N LEU A 131 3.70 -26.95 -13.53
CA LEU A 131 3.62 -25.59 -12.96
C LEU A 131 4.94 -24.81 -13.02
N LYS A 132 6.09 -25.50 -12.99
CA LYS A 132 7.44 -24.92 -12.91
C LYS A 132 7.55 -23.74 -11.91
N PRO A 133 7.16 -23.94 -10.63
CA PRO A 133 7.21 -22.86 -9.64
C PRO A 133 8.68 -22.55 -9.27
N PRO A 134 9.07 -21.27 -9.10
CA PRO A 134 10.44 -20.91 -8.69
C PRO A 134 10.83 -21.44 -7.30
N HIS A 135 9.86 -21.58 -6.40
CA HIS A 135 10.07 -22.10 -5.04
C HIS A 135 9.05 -23.21 -4.72
N VAL A 136 9.53 -24.36 -4.27
CA VAL A 136 8.72 -25.49 -3.80
C VAL A 136 8.98 -25.70 -2.32
N ILE A 137 7.93 -25.73 -1.49
CA ILE A 137 8.05 -25.93 -0.04
C ILE A 137 7.35 -27.24 0.32
N LEU A 138 8.13 -28.25 0.71
CA LEU A 138 7.65 -29.56 1.14
C LEU A 138 7.19 -29.50 2.60
N VAL A 139 5.98 -30.02 2.84
CA VAL A 139 5.33 -30.12 4.15
C VAL A 139 4.52 -31.42 4.23
N HIS A 140 4.00 -31.76 5.41
CA HIS A 140 3.09 -32.90 5.61
C HIS A 140 3.67 -34.24 5.07
N GLY A 141 4.91 -34.54 5.43
CA GLY A 141 5.57 -35.81 5.13
C GLY A 141 6.49 -36.22 6.28
N GLU A 142 6.82 -37.50 6.35
CA GLU A 142 7.86 -37.97 7.27
C GLU A 142 9.22 -37.38 6.87
N GLN A 143 10.09 -37.20 7.87
CA GLN A 143 11.33 -36.42 7.70
C GLN A 143 12.28 -37.01 6.66
N ASN A 144 12.51 -38.33 6.69
CA ASN A 144 13.43 -39.00 5.78
C ASN A 144 12.87 -39.09 4.37
N GLU A 145 11.59 -39.39 4.23
CA GLU A 145 10.88 -39.47 2.95
C GLU A 145 10.80 -38.10 2.27
N MET A 146 10.58 -37.03 3.04
CA MET A 146 10.63 -35.66 2.54
C MET A 146 12.04 -35.25 2.10
N ALA A 147 13.08 -35.67 2.82
CA ALA A 147 14.47 -35.44 2.42
C ALA A 147 14.82 -36.18 1.11
N ARG A 148 14.34 -37.42 0.94
CA ARG A 148 14.48 -38.20 -0.31
C ARG A 148 13.76 -37.52 -1.47
N LEU A 149 12.52 -37.07 -1.26
CA LEU A 149 11.75 -36.35 -2.27
C LEU A 149 12.47 -35.06 -2.70
N LYS A 150 12.97 -34.27 -1.74
CA LYS A 150 13.76 -33.08 -2.03
C LYS A 150 15.00 -33.39 -2.88
N ALA A 151 15.78 -34.41 -2.50
CA ALA A 151 16.98 -34.80 -3.25
C ALA A 151 16.64 -35.25 -4.67
N ALA A 152 15.54 -35.99 -4.85
CA ALA A 152 15.07 -36.43 -6.16
C ALA A 152 14.63 -35.24 -7.04
N LEU A 153 13.93 -34.26 -6.47
CA LEU A 153 13.50 -33.06 -7.19
C LEU A 153 14.69 -32.18 -7.59
N ILE A 154 15.66 -31.96 -6.69
CA ILE A 154 16.87 -31.17 -7.02
C ILE A 154 17.61 -31.83 -8.19
N ARG A 155 17.81 -33.15 -8.13
CA ARG A 155 18.47 -33.91 -9.21
C ARG A 155 17.71 -33.85 -10.54
N GLU A 156 16.38 -33.80 -10.50
CA GLU A 156 15.55 -33.74 -11.70
C GLU A 156 15.75 -32.42 -12.48
N TYR A 157 16.03 -31.32 -11.77
CA TYR A 157 16.18 -29.99 -12.36
C TYR A 157 17.64 -29.48 -12.41
N GLU A 158 18.62 -30.24 -11.91
CA GLU A 158 20.04 -29.86 -11.88
C GLU A 158 20.63 -29.63 -13.28
N ASP A 159 20.20 -30.41 -14.28
CA ASP A 159 20.71 -30.35 -15.66
C ASP A 159 19.92 -29.36 -16.56
N ASN A 160 18.95 -28.62 -16.02
CA ASN A 160 18.06 -27.77 -16.82
C ASN A 160 18.31 -26.27 -16.60
N ASP A 161 19.11 -25.66 -17.49
CA ASP A 161 19.45 -24.24 -17.43
C ASP A 161 18.26 -23.27 -17.65
N GLU A 162 17.13 -23.76 -18.17
CA GLU A 162 15.94 -22.92 -18.41
C GLU A 162 15.00 -22.81 -17.21
N VAL A 163 15.06 -23.76 -16.27
CA VAL A 163 14.07 -23.90 -15.20
C VAL A 163 14.79 -24.05 -13.85
N ASP A 164 14.89 -22.94 -13.14
CA ASP A 164 15.43 -22.90 -11.78
C ASP A 164 14.30 -23.11 -10.74
N ILE A 165 14.42 -24.15 -9.93
CA ILE A 165 13.46 -24.50 -8.87
C ILE A 165 14.20 -24.70 -7.56
N GLU A 166 13.91 -23.85 -6.58
CA GLU A 166 14.46 -23.97 -5.23
C GLU A 166 13.52 -24.80 -4.34
N VAL A 167 14.02 -25.93 -3.80
CA VAL A 167 13.23 -26.86 -2.98
C VAL A 167 13.56 -26.75 -1.50
N HIS A 168 12.57 -26.36 -0.69
CA HIS A 168 12.65 -26.20 0.76
C HIS A 168 11.89 -27.31 1.48
N ASN A 169 12.34 -27.70 2.68
CA ASN A 169 11.68 -28.68 3.55
C ASN A 169 11.82 -28.25 5.01
N PRO A 170 11.20 -27.11 5.40
CA PRO A 170 11.41 -26.50 6.71
C PRO A 170 10.87 -27.37 7.85
N ARG A 171 11.57 -27.36 8.99
CA ARG A 171 11.08 -27.97 10.23
C ARG A 171 10.00 -27.09 10.86
N ASN A 172 9.24 -27.65 11.81
CA ASN A 172 8.35 -26.85 12.65
C ASN A 172 9.16 -25.71 13.29
N THR A 173 8.61 -24.49 13.27
CA THR A 173 9.24 -23.24 13.73
C THR A 173 10.37 -22.68 12.86
N GLU A 174 10.73 -23.34 11.76
CA GLU A 174 11.69 -22.83 10.78
C GLU A 174 10.98 -21.92 9.77
N ALA A 175 11.50 -20.70 9.57
CA ALA A 175 10.94 -19.75 8.62
C ALA A 175 11.66 -19.82 7.26
N VAL A 176 10.88 -19.89 6.18
CA VAL A 176 11.39 -19.75 4.80
C VAL A 176 11.22 -18.28 4.38
N THR A 177 12.33 -17.59 4.09
CA THR A 177 12.31 -16.17 3.71
C THR A 177 12.49 -16.04 2.21
N LEU A 178 11.47 -15.53 1.51
CA LEU A 178 11.49 -15.31 0.06
C LEU A 178 11.38 -13.80 -0.23
N ASN A 179 12.24 -13.30 -1.12
CA ASN A 179 12.30 -11.89 -1.48
C ASN A 179 11.64 -11.64 -2.83
N PHE A 180 10.45 -11.05 -2.83
CA PHE A 180 9.75 -10.68 -4.06
C PHE A 180 9.92 -9.19 -4.35
N ARG A 181 10.64 -8.85 -5.42
CA ARG A 181 10.70 -7.49 -5.94
C ARG A 181 9.51 -7.27 -6.87
N GLY A 182 8.55 -6.47 -6.41
CA GLY A 182 7.42 -6.02 -7.22
C GLY A 182 7.63 -4.58 -7.68
N GLU A 183 7.44 -4.32 -8.98
CA GLU A 183 7.29 -2.96 -9.47
C GLU A 183 5.96 -2.40 -8.97
N LYS A 184 5.99 -1.20 -8.37
CA LYS A 184 4.77 -0.53 -7.90
C LYS A 184 4.17 0.25 -9.06
N LEU A 185 3.08 -0.27 -9.61
CA LEU A 185 2.31 0.41 -10.66
C LEU A 185 1.31 1.38 -10.04
N ALA A 186 1.43 2.67 -10.37
CA ALA A 186 0.45 3.68 -10.03
C ALA A 186 -0.36 4.09 -11.27
N LYS A 187 -1.69 4.07 -11.16
CA LYS A 187 -2.59 4.45 -12.25
C LYS A 187 -3.05 5.89 -12.09
N VAL A 188 -2.84 6.70 -13.11
CA VAL A 188 -3.37 8.06 -13.19
C VAL A 188 -4.88 7.97 -13.48
N MET A 189 -5.70 8.74 -12.77
CA MET A 189 -7.16 8.78 -12.94
C MET A 189 -7.70 10.21 -12.97
N GLY A 190 -8.94 10.37 -13.45
CA GLY A 190 -9.63 11.65 -13.54
C GLY A 190 -9.07 12.55 -14.65
N SER A 191 -9.14 13.85 -14.42
CA SER A 191 -8.68 14.93 -15.31
C SER A 191 -7.21 14.85 -15.73
N LEU A 192 -6.35 14.18 -14.96
CA LEU A 192 -4.96 13.93 -15.40
C LEU A 192 -4.89 13.01 -16.64
N THR A 193 -5.96 12.30 -16.98
CA THR A 193 -6.01 11.41 -18.15
C THR A 193 -6.49 12.10 -19.44
N ASP A 194 -6.90 13.37 -19.35
CA ASP A 194 -7.41 14.13 -20.50
C ASP A 194 -6.35 14.35 -21.58
N ARG A 195 -5.07 14.34 -21.19
CA ARG A 195 -3.93 14.38 -22.11
C ARG A 195 -3.17 13.07 -22.04
N LYS A 196 -2.80 12.54 -23.21
CA LYS A 196 -1.96 11.35 -23.30
C LYS A 196 -0.61 11.63 -22.65
N CYS A 197 -0.25 10.85 -21.62
CA CYS A 197 1.02 10.98 -20.92
C CYS A 197 2.19 10.71 -21.89
N VAL A 198 3.17 11.62 -21.89
CA VAL A 198 4.43 11.46 -22.64
C VAL A 198 5.55 11.13 -21.66
N GLN A 199 6.50 10.28 -22.07
CA GLN A 199 7.67 9.96 -21.25
C GLN A 199 8.45 11.23 -20.91
N GLY A 200 8.81 11.41 -19.64
CA GLY A 200 9.50 12.60 -19.13
C GLY A 200 8.58 13.77 -18.77
N GLN A 201 7.27 13.67 -19.01
CA GLN A 201 6.31 14.65 -18.55
C GLN A 201 6.20 14.62 -17.02
N ARG A 202 6.27 15.79 -16.38
CA ARG A 202 6.03 15.92 -14.94
C ARG A 202 4.57 15.64 -14.64
N VAL A 203 4.32 14.65 -13.79
CA VAL A 203 2.99 14.35 -13.23
C VAL A 203 2.97 14.83 -11.79
N SER A 204 1.98 15.66 -11.44
CA SER A 204 1.78 16.15 -10.08
C SER A 204 0.33 15.91 -9.65
N GLY A 205 0.15 15.26 -8.51
CA GLY A 205 -1.17 14.93 -7.98
C GLY A 205 -1.05 14.29 -6.59
N ILE A 206 -2.19 13.89 -6.06
CA ILE A 206 -2.30 13.16 -4.79
C ILE A 206 -2.18 11.66 -5.11
N LEU A 207 -1.23 10.99 -4.45
CA LEU A 207 -1.08 9.53 -4.53
C LEU A 207 -1.94 8.87 -3.45
N ILE A 208 -2.86 8.02 -3.89
CA ILE A 208 -3.79 7.27 -3.06
C ILE A 208 -3.39 5.81 -3.09
N LYS A 209 -3.09 5.25 -1.91
CA LYS A 209 -2.80 3.83 -1.74
C LYS A 209 -4.01 3.14 -1.12
N ARG A 210 -4.64 2.24 -1.87
CA ARG A 210 -5.67 1.32 -1.35
C ARG A 210 -5.12 -0.11 -1.41
N ASN A 211 -4.73 -0.66 -0.27
CA ASN A 211 -4.03 -1.94 -0.17
C ASN A 211 -2.75 -1.95 -1.02
N PHE A 212 -2.72 -2.74 -2.09
CA PHE A 212 -1.60 -2.84 -3.04
C PHE A 212 -1.80 -2.02 -4.32
N ASN A 213 -2.97 -1.38 -4.49
CA ASN A 213 -3.26 -0.55 -5.65
C ASN A 213 -2.90 0.91 -5.36
N TYR A 214 -2.19 1.50 -6.31
CA TYR A 214 -1.77 2.89 -6.26
C TYR A 214 -2.49 3.68 -7.35
N HIS A 215 -3.05 4.81 -6.97
CA HIS A 215 -3.74 5.72 -7.87
C HIS A 215 -3.22 7.15 -7.72
N ILE A 216 -3.08 7.88 -8.82
CA ILE A 216 -2.70 9.30 -8.80
C ILE A 216 -3.88 10.09 -9.33
N VAL A 217 -4.36 11.06 -8.56
CA VAL A 217 -5.50 11.92 -8.91
C VAL A 217 -5.17 13.39 -8.68
N THR A 218 -5.92 14.28 -9.30
CA THR A 218 -5.87 15.71 -8.97
C THR A 218 -6.63 15.96 -7.66
N PRO A 219 -6.32 17.03 -6.93
CA PRO A 219 -7.09 17.41 -5.74
C PRO A 219 -8.58 17.61 -6.02
N SER A 220 -8.95 18.07 -7.22
CA SER A 220 -10.34 18.27 -7.64
C SER A 220 -11.11 16.97 -7.81
N ASP A 221 -10.45 15.88 -8.20
CA ASP A 221 -11.08 14.59 -8.44
C ASP A 221 -11.07 13.67 -7.20
N LEU A 222 -10.51 14.14 -6.09
CA LEU A 222 -10.34 13.34 -4.87
C LEU A 222 -11.68 12.79 -4.36
N SER A 223 -12.72 13.62 -4.31
CA SER A 223 -14.06 13.24 -3.84
C SER A 223 -14.79 12.28 -4.78
N ASN A 224 -14.38 12.21 -6.05
CA ASN A 224 -14.98 11.28 -7.03
C ASN A 224 -14.45 9.85 -6.85
N TYR A 225 -13.24 9.70 -6.30
CA TYR A 225 -12.55 8.42 -6.17
C TYR A 225 -12.27 8.01 -4.73
N THR A 226 -12.53 8.88 -3.76
CA THR A 226 -12.39 8.61 -2.33
C THR A 226 -13.51 9.24 -1.52
N ASP A 227 -13.71 8.72 -0.32
CA ASP A 227 -14.63 9.27 0.67
C ASP A 227 -14.05 10.54 1.33
N LEU A 228 -12.89 11.02 0.86
CA LEU A 228 -12.24 12.24 1.34
C LEU A 228 -12.75 13.43 0.54
N SER A 229 -13.18 14.47 1.25
CA SER A 229 -13.47 15.77 0.68
C SER A 229 -12.30 16.73 0.90
N MET A 230 -12.10 17.63 -0.06
CA MET A 230 -11.17 18.75 0.08
C MET A 230 -11.80 19.82 0.97
N GLY A 231 -11.18 20.11 2.12
CA GLY A 231 -11.51 21.25 2.97
C GLY A 231 -10.50 22.37 2.77
N THR A 232 -10.97 23.62 2.72
CA THR A 232 -10.11 24.80 2.77
C THR A 232 -10.43 25.56 4.06
N VAL A 233 -9.39 25.99 4.79
CA VAL A 233 -9.55 26.79 6.00
C VAL A 233 -9.30 28.25 5.65
N THR A 234 -10.28 29.11 5.92
CA THR A 234 -10.12 30.56 5.87
C THR A 234 -9.90 31.08 7.28
N GLN A 235 -8.99 32.05 7.43
CA GLN A 235 -8.75 32.75 8.68
C GLN A 235 -9.14 34.20 8.52
N THR A 236 -9.74 34.75 9.56
CA THR A 236 -10.11 36.16 9.66
C THR A 236 -9.57 36.71 10.96
N GLN A 237 -8.84 37.82 10.90
CA GLN A 237 -8.26 38.50 12.05
C GLN A 237 -8.74 39.94 12.10
N ALA A 238 -9.26 40.33 13.26
CA ALA A 238 -9.66 41.70 13.57
C ALA A 238 -8.52 42.42 14.28
N ILE A 239 -8.04 43.53 13.70
CA ILE A 239 -6.97 44.35 14.26
C ILE A 239 -7.49 45.76 14.50
N PRO A 240 -7.40 46.32 15.73
CA PRO A 240 -7.76 47.70 16.00
C PRO A 240 -6.94 48.69 15.16
N TYR A 241 -7.62 49.59 14.46
CA TYR A 241 -6.99 50.57 13.59
C TYR A 241 -7.86 51.82 13.49
N THR A 242 -7.31 52.98 13.86
CA THR A 242 -8.03 54.26 13.88
C THR A 242 -7.43 55.30 12.93
N GLY A 243 -6.38 54.94 12.20
CA GLY A 243 -5.69 55.84 11.28
C GLY A 243 -6.41 56.00 9.91
N PRO A 244 -5.98 56.95 9.08
CA PRO A 244 -6.49 57.07 7.72
C PRO A 244 -6.03 55.91 6.85
N ILE A 245 -6.96 55.25 6.14
CA ILE A 245 -6.66 54.14 5.22
C ILE A 245 -5.60 54.49 4.16
N SER A 246 -5.53 55.74 3.72
CA SER A 246 -4.52 56.20 2.75
C SER A 246 -3.09 56.03 3.25
N LEU A 247 -2.87 56.20 4.55
CA LEU A 247 -1.57 56.03 5.18
C LEU A 247 -1.20 54.55 5.28
N LEU A 248 -2.15 53.70 5.65
CA LEU A 248 -1.97 52.26 5.66
C LEU A 248 -1.67 51.71 4.26
N VAL A 249 -2.43 52.14 3.24
CA VAL A 249 -2.19 51.75 1.84
C VAL A 249 -0.82 52.18 1.34
N SER A 250 -0.33 53.37 1.72
CA SER A 250 1.03 53.81 1.34
C SER A 250 2.11 52.90 1.90
N GLN A 251 2.01 52.48 3.16
CA GLN A 251 2.99 51.59 3.78
C GLN A 251 2.91 50.17 3.22
N LEU A 252 1.69 49.67 3.02
CA LEU A 252 1.47 48.37 2.40
C LEU A 252 1.98 48.32 0.95
N ARG A 253 1.89 49.41 0.18
CA ARG A 253 2.52 49.50 -1.14
C ARG A 253 4.04 49.48 -1.07
N SER A 254 4.64 50.11 -0.07
CA SER A 254 6.08 50.02 0.15
C SER A 254 6.55 48.60 0.45
N LEU A 255 5.69 47.78 1.07
CA LEU A 255 5.99 46.39 1.42
C LEU A 255 5.71 45.42 0.26
N ALA A 256 4.49 45.44 -0.28
CA ALA A 256 3.99 44.44 -1.24
C ALA A 256 4.19 44.86 -2.70
N GLY A 257 4.58 46.11 -2.96
CA GLY A 257 4.64 46.72 -4.29
C GLY A 257 3.24 47.01 -4.84
N ASP A 258 2.49 45.94 -5.13
CA ASP A 258 1.17 46.00 -5.76
C ASP A 258 0.06 45.79 -4.71
N VAL A 259 -0.77 46.82 -4.52
CA VAL A 259 -1.94 46.80 -3.64
C VAL A 259 -3.14 47.22 -4.47
N GLU A 260 -3.96 46.23 -4.80
CA GLU A 260 -5.15 46.39 -5.63
C GLU A 260 -6.35 46.78 -4.76
N GLN A 261 -7.07 47.83 -5.14
CA GLN A 261 -8.36 48.12 -4.51
C GLN A 261 -9.44 47.27 -5.16
N VAL A 262 -10.23 46.56 -4.37
CA VAL A 262 -11.32 45.73 -4.88
C VAL A 262 -12.53 46.62 -5.12
N GLU A 263 -12.90 46.81 -6.38
CA GLU A 263 -14.08 47.62 -6.76
C GLU A 263 -15.37 46.83 -6.51
N GLY A 264 -16.42 47.51 -6.02
CA GLY A 264 -17.77 46.94 -5.86
C GLY A 264 -18.18 46.49 -4.45
N THR A 265 -17.40 46.79 -3.40
CA THR A 265 -17.77 46.53 -2.00
C THR A 265 -18.24 47.81 -1.29
N GLU A 266 -19.23 47.72 -0.38
CA GLU A 266 -19.71 48.86 0.42
C GLU A 266 -18.64 49.46 1.33
N LYS A 267 -17.64 48.64 1.71
CA LYS A 267 -16.50 49.01 2.56
C LYS A 267 -15.22 49.12 1.71
N ILE A 268 -14.24 49.87 2.21
CA ILE A 268 -12.94 50.02 1.54
C ILE A 268 -12.17 48.70 1.69
N THR A 269 -12.05 47.96 0.60
CA THR A 269 -11.38 46.65 0.55
C THR A 269 -10.15 46.71 -0.34
N ILE A 270 -9.01 46.24 0.17
CA ILE A 270 -7.75 46.16 -0.56
C ILE A 270 -7.23 44.72 -0.56
N ARG A 271 -6.56 44.33 -1.65
CA ARG A 271 -5.93 43.03 -1.80
C ARG A 271 -4.41 43.19 -1.82
N ILE A 272 -3.75 42.43 -0.96
CA ILE A 272 -2.30 42.50 -0.69
C ILE A 272 -1.70 41.13 -1.02
N PHE A 273 -0.56 41.10 -1.71
CA PHE A 273 0.09 39.86 -2.19
C PHE A 273 -0.83 38.94 -3.01
N LYS A 274 -1.91 39.49 -3.60
CA LYS A 274 -2.98 38.78 -4.34
C LYS A 274 -3.71 37.70 -3.53
N SER A 275 -3.41 37.56 -2.24
CA SER A 275 -3.79 36.41 -1.42
C SER A 275 -4.40 36.82 -0.07
N ILE A 276 -4.18 38.06 0.36
CA ILE A 276 -4.73 38.62 1.60
C ILE A 276 -5.70 39.75 1.27
N THR A 277 -6.89 39.67 1.85
CA THR A 277 -7.91 40.70 1.72
C THR A 277 -7.94 41.50 3.02
N LEU A 278 -7.81 42.82 2.93
CA LEU A 278 -7.96 43.72 4.06
C LEU A 278 -9.20 44.59 3.84
N VAL A 279 -10.14 44.53 4.79
CA VAL A 279 -11.36 45.35 4.82
C VAL A 279 -11.22 46.39 5.91
N HIS A 280 -11.34 47.68 5.56
CA HIS A 280 -11.27 48.78 6.50
C HIS A 280 -12.66 49.13 7.05
N GLU A 281 -12.78 49.09 8.37
CA GLU A 281 -14.01 49.40 9.11
C GLU A 281 -13.77 50.53 10.13
N ALA A 282 -14.84 51.05 10.73
CA ALA A 282 -14.73 52.09 11.74
C ALA A 282 -14.02 51.54 12.99
N GLY A 283 -12.78 51.96 13.21
CA GLY A 283 -11.98 51.60 14.38
C GLY A 283 -11.22 50.27 14.29
N MET A 284 -11.27 49.59 13.14
CA MET A 284 -10.56 48.32 12.92
C MET A 284 -10.32 48.00 11.45
N VAL A 285 -9.38 47.10 11.20
CA VAL A 285 -9.19 46.42 9.91
C VAL A 285 -9.40 44.93 10.09
N LEU A 286 -10.09 44.31 9.14
CA LEU A 286 -10.27 42.87 9.05
C LEU A 286 -9.32 42.34 7.99
N LEU A 287 -8.41 41.44 8.38
CA LEU A 287 -7.63 40.65 7.44
C LEU A 287 -8.31 39.31 7.24
N GLU A 288 -8.48 38.90 5.98
CA GLU A 288 -9.02 37.61 5.60
C GLU A 288 -8.08 36.94 4.58
N TRP A 289 -7.74 35.67 4.82
CA TRP A 289 -6.91 34.89 3.92
C TRP A 289 -7.23 33.39 3.99
N ILE A 290 -6.83 32.66 2.95
CA ILE A 290 -6.82 31.19 2.98
C ILE A 290 -5.58 30.74 3.73
N ALA A 291 -5.77 29.99 4.82
CA ALA A 291 -4.70 29.52 5.69
C ALA A 291 -3.77 28.55 4.95
N ASN A 292 -2.50 28.92 4.87
CA ASN A 292 -1.41 28.07 4.41
C ASN A 292 -0.08 28.75 4.80
N PRO A 293 1.04 28.03 4.91
CA PRO A 293 2.29 28.58 5.44
C PRO A 293 2.78 29.87 4.75
N LEU A 294 2.46 30.04 3.48
CA LEU A 294 2.87 31.19 2.68
C LEU A 294 1.97 32.40 2.97
N ASN A 295 0.66 32.19 2.95
CA ASN A 295 -0.32 33.23 3.25
C ASN A 295 -0.32 33.63 4.73
N ASP A 296 -0.06 32.70 5.64
CA ASP A 296 0.06 32.97 7.08
C ASP A 296 1.26 33.90 7.34
N MET A 297 2.39 33.64 6.69
CA MET A 297 3.56 34.54 6.74
C MET A 297 3.21 35.92 6.16
N TYR A 298 2.51 36.00 5.03
CA TYR A 298 2.05 37.27 4.49
C TYR A 298 1.11 38.00 5.46
N ALA A 299 0.23 37.27 6.16
CA ALA A 299 -0.74 37.85 7.09
C ALA A 299 -0.03 38.43 8.31
N ASP A 300 0.94 37.73 8.86
CA ASP A 300 1.77 38.21 9.97
C ASP A 300 2.52 39.49 9.61
N VAL A 301 3.05 39.58 8.39
CA VAL A 301 3.74 40.79 7.93
C VAL A 301 2.77 41.96 7.78
N VAL A 302 1.59 41.74 7.17
CA VAL A 302 0.56 42.80 7.04
C VAL A 302 0.06 43.23 8.42
N THR A 303 -0.19 42.30 9.32
CA THR A 303 -0.56 42.56 10.73
C THR A 303 0.49 43.42 11.43
N THR A 304 1.78 43.10 11.23
CA THR A 304 2.88 43.88 11.80
C THR A 304 2.86 45.33 11.29
N VAL A 305 2.66 45.55 10.00
CA VAL A 305 2.56 46.89 9.41
C VAL A 305 1.35 47.65 9.97
N VAL A 306 0.19 47.00 10.09
CA VAL A 306 -1.01 47.62 10.67
C VAL A 306 -0.73 48.08 12.11
N LEU A 307 -0.13 47.22 12.93
CA LEU A 307 0.21 47.51 14.32
C LEU A 307 1.26 48.62 14.44
N GLU A 308 2.27 48.63 13.57
CA GLU A 308 3.29 49.68 13.53
C GLU A 308 2.69 51.04 13.20
N VAL A 309 1.83 51.10 12.18
CA VAL A 309 1.15 52.33 11.77
C VAL A 309 0.20 52.83 12.88
N GLN A 310 -0.52 51.92 13.53
CA GLN A 310 -1.40 52.27 14.64
C GLN A 310 -0.62 52.82 15.85
N SER A 311 0.57 52.27 16.12
CA SER A 311 1.42 52.68 17.24
C SER A 311 2.18 53.98 16.96
N ASN A 312 2.42 54.32 15.70
CA ASN A 312 3.16 55.52 15.31
C ASN A 312 2.49 56.33 14.18
N PRO A 313 1.41 57.08 14.48
CA PRO A 313 0.68 57.89 13.49
C PRO A 313 1.51 59.02 12.86
N ASN A 314 2.62 59.40 13.52
CA ASN A 314 3.49 60.53 13.14
C ASN A 314 4.70 60.14 12.28
N ALA A 315 4.78 58.90 11.79
CA ALA A 315 5.76 58.49 10.77
C ALA A 315 5.46 59.11 9.38
N GLN A 316 5.05 60.38 9.34
CA GLN A 316 4.89 61.19 8.14
C GLN A 316 6.20 61.91 7.83
N LYS A 317 7.07 61.25 7.05
CA LYS A 317 7.87 61.93 6.01
C LYS A 317 8.00 61.00 4.82
N CYS A 318 6.88 60.78 4.11
CA CYS A 318 6.95 60.24 2.76
C CYS A 318 7.67 61.28 1.89
N LYS A 319 8.93 60.98 1.53
CA LYS A 319 9.62 61.68 0.44
C LYS A 319 8.72 61.51 -0.79
N LYS A 320 8.23 62.61 -1.35
CA LYS A 320 7.83 62.62 -2.76
C LYS A 320 9.08 62.18 -3.54
N THR A 321 9.01 61.03 -4.19
CA THR A 321 10.02 60.67 -5.20
C THR A 321 9.76 61.61 -6.37
N GLU A 322 10.35 62.80 -6.33
CA GLU A 322 10.44 63.67 -7.50
C GLU A 322 11.46 63.04 -8.45
N GLU A 323 10.97 62.33 -9.46
CA GLU A 323 11.78 61.71 -10.53
C GLU A 323 12.73 62.70 -11.22
N GLY A 324 12.47 64.01 -11.13
CA GLY A 324 13.32 65.07 -11.71
C GLY A 324 14.62 65.40 -10.95
N VAL A 325 14.80 64.97 -9.69
CA VAL A 325 15.99 65.36 -8.88
C VAL A 325 17.23 64.51 -9.20
N ASN A 326 17.05 63.31 -9.75
CA ASN A 326 18.15 62.37 -9.96
C ASN A 326 19.06 62.76 -11.14
N VAL A 327 18.47 63.32 -12.21
CA VAL A 327 19.16 63.71 -13.45
C VAL A 327 20.13 64.88 -13.22
N LYS A 328 19.72 65.89 -12.42
CA LYS A 328 20.59 67.03 -12.09
C LYS A 328 21.79 66.65 -11.23
N ARG A 329 21.63 65.69 -10.30
CA ARG A 329 22.73 65.22 -9.45
C ARG A 329 23.73 64.37 -10.22
N LEU A 330 23.24 63.53 -11.14
CA LEU A 330 24.09 62.77 -12.04
C LEU A 330 24.92 63.70 -12.94
N GLY A 331 24.29 64.77 -13.44
CA GLY A 331 24.98 65.83 -14.18
C GLY A 331 26.14 66.46 -13.41
N LEU A 332 25.88 66.91 -12.18
CA LEU A 332 26.90 67.53 -11.31
C LEU A 332 28.06 66.58 -11.00
N MET A 333 27.77 65.30 -10.73
CA MET A 333 28.81 64.30 -10.47
C MET A 333 29.71 64.08 -11.69
N LEU A 334 29.13 64.05 -12.90
CA LEU A 334 29.89 63.85 -14.12
C LEU A 334 30.71 65.09 -14.50
N HIS A 335 30.20 66.29 -14.23
CA HIS A 335 30.99 67.53 -14.38
C HIS A 335 32.18 67.55 -13.41
N ASP A 336 31.98 67.14 -12.15
CA ASP A 336 33.06 67.07 -11.16
C ASP A 336 34.14 66.02 -11.53
N MET A 337 33.73 64.90 -12.12
CA MET A 337 34.64 63.81 -12.48
C MET A 337 35.41 64.02 -13.80
N PHE A 338 34.79 64.64 -14.81
CA PHE A 338 35.35 64.75 -16.16
C PHE A 338 35.62 66.19 -16.63
N GLY A 339 35.17 67.19 -15.86
CA GLY A 339 35.28 68.61 -16.20
C GLY A 339 34.11 69.13 -17.03
N ASP A 340 33.84 70.44 -16.91
CA ASP A 340 32.69 71.12 -17.54
C ASP A 340 32.71 71.02 -19.08
N ASP A 341 33.89 70.93 -19.70
CA ASP A 341 34.04 70.85 -21.16
C ASP A 341 33.70 69.45 -21.73
N CYS A 342 33.61 68.44 -20.86
CA CYS A 342 33.46 67.04 -21.25
C CYS A 342 32.01 66.55 -21.18
N VAL A 343 31.09 67.30 -20.55
CA VAL A 343 29.71 66.85 -20.30
C VAL A 343 28.70 67.80 -20.93
N ASN A 344 27.88 67.30 -21.85
CA ASN A 344 26.83 68.08 -22.52
C ASN A 344 25.43 67.55 -22.18
N PHE A 345 24.57 68.46 -21.69
CA PHE A 345 23.14 68.23 -21.50
C PHE A 345 22.38 68.57 -22.79
N LYS A 346 21.76 67.58 -23.44
CA LYS A 346 20.81 67.84 -24.52
C LYS A 346 19.39 67.49 -24.03
N ASP A 347 18.55 68.52 -23.98
CA ASP A 347 17.10 68.44 -23.75
C ASP A 347 16.63 67.62 -22.54
N GLY A 348 17.31 67.75 -21.39
CA GLY A 348 16.83 67.26 -20.08
C GLY A 348 16.71 65.75 -19.89
N GLN A 349 16.76 64.96 -20.97
CA GLN A 349 16.58 63.50 -20.97
C GLN A 349 17.84 62.73 -21.38
N ASN A 350 18.75 63.33 -22.16
CA ASN A 350 19.95 62.65 -22.65
C ASN A 350 21.22 63.39 -22.26
N LEU A 351 22.12 62.67 -21.57
CA LEU A 351 23.40 63.19 -21.11
C LEU A 351 24.53 62.57 -21.96
N SER A 352 25.42 63.41 -22.47
CA SER A 352 26.59 62.94 -23.24
C SER A 352 27.88 63.30 -22.54
N VAL A 353 28.82 62.35 -22.43
CA VAL A 353 30.16 62.57 -21.89
C VAL A 353 31.18 62.25 -22.97
N THR A 354 32.06 63.19 -23.29
CA THR A 354 33.12 63.02 -24.28
C THR A 354 34.48 63.19 -23.62
N VAL A 355 35.31 62.14 -23.68
CA VAL A 355 36.68 62.16 -23.16
C VAL A 355 37.59 61.56 -24.24
N ASP A 356 38.70 62.23 -24.55
CA ASP A 356 39.71 61.78 -25.52
C ASP A 356 39.14 61.33 -26.89
N GLY A 357 38.14 62.06 -27.39
CA GLY A 357 37.53 61.82 -28.71
C GLY A 357 36.50 60.67 -28.75
N VAL A 358 36.16 60.08 -27.61
CA VAL A 358 35.10 59.06 -27.49
C VAL A 358 33.90 59.67 -26.77
N THR A 359 32.74 59.69 -27.43
CA THR A 359 31.49 60.20 -26.86
C THR A 359 30.60 59.05 -26.42
N VAL A 360 30.13 59.07 -25.18
CA VAL A 360 29.15 58.11 -24.65
C VAL A 360 27.84 58.83 -24.38
N LEU A 361 26.74 58.29 -24.90
CA LEU A 361 25.37 58.76 -24.65
C LEU A 361 24.76 57.94 -23.51
N ILE A 362 24.29 58.64 -22.48
CA ILE A 362 23.63 58.09 -21.31
C ILE A 362 22.16 58.51 -21.36
N ASP A 363 21.30 57.51 -21.51
CA ASP A 363 19.85 57.66 -21.39
C ASP A 363 19.47 57.69 -19.90
N THR A 364 18.82 58.77 -19.46
CA THR A 364 18.52 59.00 -18.05
C THR A 364 17.31 58.20 -17.53
N GLU A 365 16.52 57.63 -18.44
CA GLU A 365 15.31 56.86 -18.15
C GLU A 365 15.63 55.36 -18.06
N THR A 366 16.41 54.85 -19.03
CA THR A 366 16.81 53.42 -19.08
C THR A 366 18.11 53.12 -18.33
N LYS A 367 18.90 54.15 -18.00
CA LYS A 367 20.25 54.05 -17.38
C LYS A 367 21.25 53.24 -18.21
N VAL A 368 21.00 53.09 -19.50
CA VAL A 368 21.89 52.40 -20.44
C VAL A 368 22.86 53.43 -21.03
N SER A 369 24.14 53.05 -21.11
CA SER A 369 25.16 53.84 -21.81
C SER A 369 25.47 53.20 -23.15
N THR A 370 25.48 54.02 -24.20
CA THR A 370 25.76 53.60 -25.58
C THR A 370 26.96 54.39 -26.08
N LYS A 371 27.91 53.70 -26.69
CA LYS A 371 29.19 54.26 -27.15
C LYS A 371 29.09 54.81 -28.57
#